data_AF-A0A524Q2F4-F1
#
_entry.id   AF-A0A524Q2F4-F1
#
_cell.length_a   1.000
_cell.length_b   1.000
_cell.length_c   1.000
_cell.angle_alpha   90.00
_cell.angle_beta   90.00
_cell.angle_gamma   90.00
#
_symmetry.space_group_name_H-M   'P 1'
#
loop_
_entity.id
_entity.type
_entity.pdbx_description
1 polymer ?
#
loop_
_entity_poly.entity_id
_entity_poly.type
_entity_poly.pdbx_seq_one_letter_code
_entity_poly.pdbx_strand_id
1 'polypeptide(L)'
;MIKLKNGHDVPFNKDFDFFFQDLLESIVRESKTSAKKAGNESEGRDRNELFLKELMDNCIYVTHQLFDLGKEREEFSRFMVTGFIFNSIICCLTTLEKEQDTDTGEEETGPLH
;
A
#
# COMPACT_ATOMS: atom_id res chain seq x y z
N MET A 1 6.19 14.06 -11.28
CA MET A 1 6.71 14.01 -9.90
C MET A 1 5.51 14.01 -8.99
N ILE A 2 5.48 13.13 -7.98
CA ILE A 2 4.42 13.12 -6.95
C ILE A 2 5.00 13.76 -5.70
N LYS A 3 4.29 14.73 -5.13
CA LYS A 3 4.63 15.33 -3.84
C LYS A 3 3.92 14.61 -2.71
N LEU A 4 4.61 14.37 -1.61
CA LEU A 4 4.00 13.94 -0.36
C LEU A 4 3.62 15.15 0.49
N LYS A 5 2.69 15.00 1.44
CA LYS A 5 2.15 16.09 2.30
C LYS A 5 3.23 16.82 3.10
N ASN A 6 4.35 16.14 3.38
CA ASN A 6 5.52 16.66 4.08
C ASN A 6 6.51 17.44 3.17
N GLY A 7 6.27 17.51 1.86
CA GLY A 7 7.15 18.16 0.89
C GLY A 7 8.19 17.25 0.22
N HIS A 8 8.17 15.93 0.47
CA HIS A 8 9.05 14.98 -0.22
C HIS A 8 8.60 14.75 -1.67
N ASP A 9 9.55 14.78 -2.61
CA ASP A 9 9.31 14.57 -4.04
C ASP A 9 9.66 13.13 -4.45
N VAL A 10 8.69 12.41 -5.00
CA VAL A 10 8.88 11.08 -5.62
C VAL A 10 9.00 11.25 -7.13
N PRO A 11 10.16 10.94 -7.74
CA PRO A 11 10.36 11.06 -9.17
C PRO A 11 9.53 10.01 -9.93
N PHE A 12 9.01 10.39 -11.10
CA PHE A 12 8.33 9.44 -11.97
C PHE A 12 9.37 8.50 -12.61
N ASN A 13 9.17 7.19 -12.51
CA ASN A 13 9.96 6.18 -13.20
C ASN A 13 9.06 5.42 -14.19
N LYS A 14 9.62 5.02 -15.34
CA LYS A 14 8.94 4.22 -16.36
C LYS A 14 8.80 2.75 -15.94
N ASP A 15 9.63 2.29 -15.01
CA ASP A 15 9.48 1.01 -14.34
C ASP A 15 8.37 1.12 -13.28
N PHE A 16 7.25 0.42 -13.49
CA PHE A 16 6.07 0.49 -12.62
C PHE A 16 6.42 0.01 -11.23
N ASP A 17 7.07 -1.15 -11.14
CA ASP A 17 7.29 -1.84 -9.88
C ASP A 17 8.21 -0.99 -9.02
N PHE A 18 9.25 -0.40 -9.61
CA PHE A 18 10.13 0.52 -8.90
C PHE A 18 9.42 1.81 -8.48
N PHE A 19 8.67 2.45 -9.38
CA PHE A 19 7.94 3.69 -9.08
C PHE A 19 6.88 3.49 -7.99
N PHE A 20 6.11 2.42 -8.12
CA PHE A 20 5.01 2.11 -7.22
C PHE A 20 5.53 1.70 -5.85
N GLN A 21 6.59 0.88 -5.82
CA GLN A 21 7.27 0.53 -4.58
C GLN A 21 7.83 1.76 -3.87
N ASP A 22 8.54 2.64 -4.57
CA ASP A 22 9.10 3.86 -3.99
C ASP A 22 8.01 4.82 -3.48
N LEU A 23 6.89 4.91 -4.20
CA LEU A 23 5.71 5.67 -3.78
C LEU A 23 5.12 5.09 -2.48
N LEU A 24 4.90 3.78 -2.41
CA LEU A 24 4.35 3.11 -1.22
C LEU A 24 5.28 3.24 -0.01
N GLU A 25 6.57 2.96 -0.20
CA GLU A 25 7.58 3.08 0.85
C GLU A 25 7.67 4.51 1.37
N SER A 26 7.64 5.50 0.48
CA SER A 26 7.67 6.91 0.85
C SER A 26 6.41 7.32 1.61
N ILE A 27 5.21 6.87 1.18
CA ILE A 27 3.97 7.10 1.94
C ILE A 27 4.08 6.53 3.35
N VAL A 28 4.55 5.29 3.51
CA VAL A 28 4.69 4.64 4.83
C VAL A 28 5.75 5.34 5.70
N ARG A 29 6.92 5.66 5.12
CA ARG A 29 8.03 6.31 5.82
C ARG A 29 7.63 7.69 6.33
N GLU A 30 6.99 8.48 5.48
CA GLU A 30 6.61 9.84 5.85
C GLU A 30 5.41 9.87 6.80
N SER A 31 4.45 8.95 6.65
CA SER A 31 3.35 8.79 7.61
C SER A 31 3.86 8.40 9.01
N LYS A 32 4.84 7.48 9.09
CA LYS A 32 5.50 7.13 10.36
C LYS A 32 6.24 8.32 10.97
N THR A 33 6.90 9.13 10.14
CA THR A 33 7.66 10.30 10.61
C THR A 33 6.73 11.39 11.12
N SER A 34 5.64 11.70 10.40
CA SER A 34 4.62 12.67 10.82
C SER A 34 3.90 12.21 12.09
N ALA A 35 3.52 10.94 12.19
CA ALA A 35 2.86 10.41 13.38
C ALA A 35 3.76 10.44 14.63
N LYS A 36 5.07 10.17 14.47
CA LYS A 36 6.05 10.32 15.56
C LYS A 36 6.15 11.77 16.05
N LYS A 37 6.15 12.75 15.14
CA LYS A 37 6.16 14.18 15.49
C LYS A 37 4.89 14.58 16.24
N ALA A 38 3.72 14.19 15.71
CA ALA A 38 2.43 14.49 16.34
C ALA A 38 2.24 13.81 17.71
N GLY A 39 2.75 12.59 17.88
CA GLY A 39 2.70 11.86 19.15
C GLY A 39 3.57 12.47 20.25
N ASN A 40 4.65 13.19 19.90
CA ASN A 40 5.44 13.94 20.88
C ASN A 40 4.74 15.23 21.34
N GLU A 41 3.72 15.70 20.62
CA GLU A 41 2.97 16.93 20.89
C GLU A 41 1.58 16.66 21.50
N SER A 42 1.08 15.42 21.46
CA SER A 42 -0.23 15.03 21.99
C SER A 42 -0.08 13.93 23.04
N GLU A 43 -0.09 14.31 24.32
CA GLU A 43 -0.24 13.36 25.41
C GLU A 43 -1.61 12.65 25.29
N GLY A 44 -1.61 11.35 25.03
CA GLY A 44 -2.79 10.49 25.21
C GLY A 44 -3.47 9.92 23.97
N ARG A 45 -2.99 10.15 22.74
CA ARG A 45 -3.49 9.41 21.56
C ARG A 45 -2.66 8.17 21.29
N ASP A 46 -3.34 7.08 20.91
CA ASP A 46 -2.65 5.87 20.46
C ASP A 46 -1.78 6.21 19.23
N ARG A 47 -0.51 5.85 19.32
CA ARG A 47 0.48 6.06 18.26
C ARG A 47 0.08 5.34 16.98
N ASN A 48 -0.66 4.24 17.09
CA ASN A 48 -1.16 3.49 15.95
C ASN A 48 -2.29 4.27 15.23
N GLU A 49 -3.22 4.86 15.97
CA GLU A 49 -4.27 5.71 15.40
C GLU A 49 -3.70 6.94 14.69
N LEU A 50 -2.71 7.61 15.29
CA LEU A 50 -2.01 8.74 14.65
C LEU A 50 -1.31 8.33 13.36
N PHE A 51 -0.68 7.16 13.35
CA PHE A 51 -0.05 6.62 12.14
C PHE A 51 -1.08 6.31 11.05
N LEU A 52 -2.16 5.61 11.37
CA LEU A 52 -3.22 5.27 10.40
C LEU A 52 -3.88 6.52 9.83
N LYS A 53 -4.08 7.56 10.67
CA LYS A 53 -4.60 8.84 10.21
C LYS A 53 -3.67 9.53 9.21
N GLU A 54 -2.39 9.66 9.53
CA GLU A 54 -1.42 10.27 8.61
C GLU A 54 -1.23 9.45 7.34
N LEU A 55 -1.32 8.12 7.44
CA LEU A 55 -1.30 7.22 6.30
C LEU A 55 -2.48 7.48 5.37
N MET A 56 -3.69 7.56 5.92
CA MET A 56 -4.91 7.85 5.16
C MET A 56 -4.84 9.23 4.49
N ASP A 57 -4.40 10.26 5.21
CA ASP A 57 -4.23 11.61 4.65
C ASP A 57 -3.26 11.62 3.46
N ASN A 58 -2.13 10.91 3.58
CA ASN A 58 -1.16 10.80 2.49
C ASN A 58 -1.74 10.03 1.30
N CYS A 59 -2.47 8.95 1.54
CA CYS A 59 -3.16 8.21 0.47
C CYS A 59 -4.16 9.08 -0.29
N ILE A 60 -4.97 9.89 0.42
CA ILE A 60 -5.92 10.83 -0.20
C ILE A 60 -5.16 11.86 -1.05
N TYR A 61 -4.11 12.46 -0.49
CA TYR A 61 -3.31 13.48 -1.18
C TYR A 61 -2.63 12.97 -2.45
N VAL A 62 -2.07 11.75 -2.39
CA VAL A 62 -1.45 11.09 -3.54
C VAL A 62 -2.51 10.72 -4.59
N THR A 63 -3.69 10.25 -4.15
CA THR A 63 -4.80 9.90 -5.06
C THR A 63 -5.19 11.10 -5.92
N HIS A 64 -5.37 12.29 -5.33
CA HIS A 64 -5.68 13.50 -6.10
C HIS A 64 -4.63 13.79 -7.18
N GLN A 65 -3.34 13.72 -6.82
CA GLN A 65 -2.25 13.94 -7.77
C GLN A 65 -2.20 12.90 -8.88
N LEU A 66 -2.43 11.62 -8.55
CA LEU A 66 -2.48 10.53 -9.53
C LEU A 66 -3.62 10.73 -10.53
N PHE A 67 -4.79 11.18 -10.05
CA PHE A 67 -5.93 11.47 -10.92
C PHE A 67 -5.66 12.69 -11.82
N ASP A 68 -5.02 13.73 -11.30
CA ASP A 68 -4.67 14.91 -12.10
C ASP A 68 -3.61 14.58 -13.15
N LEU A 69 -2.58 13.79 -12.80
CA LEU A 69 -1.62 13.23 -13.75
C LEU A 69 -2.28 12.34 -14.82
N GLY A 70 -3.27 11.55 -14.42
CA GLY A 70 -4.02 10.66 -15.31
C GLY A 70 -4.88 11.42 -16.34
N LYS A 71 -5.49 12.54 -15.94
CA LYS A 71 -6.27 13.40 -16.86
C LYS A 71 -5.41 13.96 -18.00
N GLU A 72 -4.15 14.24 -17.73
CA GLU A 72 -3.21 14.77 -18.72
C GLU A 72 -2.53 13.67 -19.55
N ARG A 73 -2.52 12.42 -19.05
CA ARG A 73 -1.81 11.28 -19.65
C ARG A 73 -2.59 9.99 -19.47
N GLU A 74 -3.44 9.66 -20.45
CA GLU A 74 -4.25 8.44 -20.42
C GLU A 74 -3.41 7.15 -20.29
N GLU A 75 -2.23 7.12 -20.92
CA GLU A 75 -1.28 6.00 -20.80
C GLU A 75 -0.85 5.77 -19.34
N PHE A 76 -0.69 6.84 -18.56
CA PHE A 76 -0.37 6.76 -17.14
C PHE A 76 -1.52 6.15 -16.34
N SER A 77 -2.77 6.54 -16.62
CA SER A 77 -3.93 5.94 -15.97
C SER A 77 -4.04 4.44 -16.25
N ARG A 78 -3.87 4.02 -17.50
CA ARG A 78 -3.88 2.59 -17.87
C ARG A 78 -2.75 1.85 -17.16
N PHE A 79 -1.55 2.41 -17.14
CA PHE A 79 -0.39 1.86 -16.46
C PHE A 79 -0.61 1.67 -14.95
N MET A 80 -1.14 2.70 -14.27
CA MET A 80 -1.45 2.65 -12.84
C MET A 80 -2.51 1.60 -12.50
N VAL A 81 -3.57 1.50 -13.30
CA VAL A 81 -4.64 0.52 -13.10
C VAL A 81 -4.12 -0.90 -13.31
N THR A 82 -3.36 -1.14 -14.39
CA THR A 82 -2.75 -2.45 -14.66
C THR A 82 -1.83 -2.88 -13.53
N GLY A 83 -0.94 -2.00 -13.09
CA GLY A 83 -0.02 -2.31 -12.01
C GLY A 83 -0.68 -2.51 -10.65
N PHE A 84 -1.75 -1.77 -10.34
CA PHE A 84 -2.55 -1.99 -9.13
C PHE A 84 -3.24 -3.35 -9.11
N ILE A 85 -3.84 -3.76 -10.24
CA ILE A 85 -4.48 -5.07 -10.38
C ILE A 85 -3.43 -6.18 -10.21
N PHE A 86 -2.28 -6.05 -10.89
CA PHE A 86 -1.20 -7.02 -10.80
C PHE A 86 -0.69 -7.18 -9.36
N ASN A 87 -0.37 -6.08 -8.67
CA ASN A 87 0.10 -6.15 -7.29
C ASN A 87 -0.96 -6.76 -6.35
N SER A 88 -2.24 -6.41 -6.54
CA SER A 88 -3.33 -6.98 -5.76
C SER A 88 -3.43 -8.51 -5.94
N ILE A 89 -3.26 -9.01 -7.17
CA ILE A 89 -3.19 -10.45 -7.45
C ILE A 89 -1.99 -11.08 -6.75
N ILE A 90 -0.80 -10.49 -6.83
CA ILE A 90 0.41 -11.00 -6.14
C ILE A 90 0.18 -11.12 -4.62
N CYS A 91 -0.43 -10.12 -3.99
CA CYS A 91 -0.79 -10.20 -2.57
C CYS A 91 -1.77 -11.34 -2.29
N CYS A 92 -2.78 -11.53 -3.14
CA CYS A 92 -3.79 -12.59 -2.99
C CYS A 92 -3.23 -14.00 -3.25
N LEU A 93 -2.25 -14.16 -4.16
CA LEU A 93 -1.66 -15.47 -4.47
C LEU A 93 -1.10 -16.15 -3.23
N THR A 94 -0.40 -15.40 -2.36
CA THR A 94 0.16 -15.98 -1.11
C THR A 94 -0.90 -16.48 -0.13
N THR A 95 -2.13 -15.99 -0.22
CA THR A 95 -3.28 -16.48 0.56
C THR A 95 -3.89 -17.70 -0.10
N LEU A 96 -4.08 -17.65 -1.43
CA LEU A 96 -4.66 -18.76 -2.20
C LEU A 96 -3.77 -20.01 -2.22
N GLU A 97 -2.44 -19.84 -2.28
CA GLU A 97 -1.47 -20.94 -2.17
C GLU A 97 -1.52 -21.61 -0.79
N LYS A 98 -1.69 -20.82 0.28
CA LYS A 98 -1.86 -21.35 1.65
C LYS A 98 -3.17 -22.09 1.84
N GLU A 99 -4.24 -21.68 1.16
CA GLU A 99 -5.54 -22.37 1.19
C GLU A 99 -5.50 -23.71 0.43
N GLN A 100 -4.72 -23.81 -0.67
CA GLN A 100 -4.52 -25.06 -1.39
C GLN A 100 -3.73 -26.11 -0.60
N ASP A 101 -2.73 -25.70 0.19
CA ASP A 101 -1.94 -26.62 1.03
C ASP A 101 -2.73 -27.18 2.22
N THR A 102 -3.83 -26.54 2.62
CA THR A 102 -4.69 -27.03 3.72
C THR A 102 -5.74 -28.07 3.31
N ASP A 103 -5.99 -28.27 2.02
CA ASP A 103 -7.11 -29.09 1.52
C ASP A 103 -6.70 -30.50 1.03
N THR A 104 -5.45 -30.93 1.28
CA THR A 104 -4.93 -32.24 0.84
C THR A 104 -4.43 -33.15 1.96
N GLY A 105 -4.83 -32.92 3.23
CA GLY A 105 -4.14 -33.52 4.38
C GLY A 105 -4.94 -34.34 5.40
N GLU A 106 -6.28 -34.46 5.35
CA GLU A 106 -7.02 -35.20 6.39
C GLU A 106 -8.19 -36.03 5.83
N GLU A 107 -7.88 -37.16 5.17
CA GLU A 107 -8.81 -38.29 5.06
C GLU A 107 -8.31 -39.47 5.91
N GLU A 108 -9.13 -39.82 6.90
CA GLU A 108 -9.36 -41.13 7.53
C GLU A 108 -8.19 -41.95 8.10
N THR A 109 -8.08 -41.95 9.44
CA THR A 109 -8.00 -43.21 10.20
C THR A 109 -8.77 -43.09 11.52
N GLY A 110 -10.05 -43.44 11.50
CA GLY A 110 -10.81 -43.69 12.73
C GLY A 110 -10.36 -45.02 13.37
N PRO A 111 -10.27 -45.12 14.71
CA PRO A 111 -9.95 -46.39 15.34
C PRO A 111 -11.18 -47.30 15.31
N LEU A 112 -11.04 -48.45 14.65
CA LEU A 112 -11.88 -49.63 14.88
C LEU A 112 -11.64 -50.12 16.30
N HIS A 113 -12.59 -49.90 17.21
CA HIS A 113 -13.00 -50.86 18.25
C HIS A 113 -14.28 -50.45 18.98
#